data_AF-A0A6A3H0E6-F1
#
_entry.id   AF-A0A6A3H0E6-F1
#
_cell.length_a   1.000
_cell.length_b   1.000
_cell.length_c   1.000
_cell.angle_alpha   90.00
_cell.angle_beta   90.00
_cell.angle_gamma   90.00
#
_symmetry.space_group_name_H-M   'P 1'
#
loop_
_entity.id
_entity.type
_entity.pdbx_description
1 polymer ?
#
loop_
_entity_poly.entity_id
_entity_poly.type
_entity_poly.pdbx_seq_one_letter_code
_entity_poly.pdbx_strand_id
1 'polypeptide(L)'
;MVGKPRRESVKVAMKPSPRISKRHQDDPGGPTSSANTSAEVVSTKSTPYQRMLELLGARAVEAEQGATVVDSVEGLREVLQRKGSTTKLLLRMKLLWISDHAYGQWKLIRMHFVDAQAPETLDDMLSVFKVSYEANRQDIDSLLLTATLWNLESDSELLPSPGTIVDINEYSNLRLYNGTQCQLTTRLSQLSWEQANVEVQLK
;
A
#
# COMPACT_ATOMS: atom_id res chain seq x y z
N MET A 1 -15.96 19.30 48.74
CA MET A 1 -17.13 18.44 49.06
C MET A 1 -18.06 18.56 47.84
N VAL A 2 -18.60 17.56 47.15
CA VAL A 2 -18.63 16.07 47.22
C VAL A 2 -18.67 15.58 45.74
N GLY A 3 -18.20 14.42 45.29
CA GLY A 3 -17.47 13.28 45.88
C GLY A 3 -17.37 12.14 44.84
N LYS A 4 -16.43 11.19 44.99
CA LYS A 4 -16.28 10.04 44.06
C LYS A 4 -17.04 8.80 44.56
N PRO A 5 -17.48 7.91 43.67
CA PRO A 5 -17.49 6.47 43.92
C PRO A 5 -16.33 5.76 43.19
N ARG A 6 -15.69 4.85 43.91
CA ARG A 6 -14.61 3.93 43.48
C ARG A 6 -15.11 2.52 43.79
N ARG A 7 -15.04 1.61 42.81
CA ARG A 7 -15.10 0.15 42.96
C ARG A 7 -14.58 -0.47 41.67
N GLU A 8 -13.90 -1.60 41.63
CA GLU A 8 -12.97 -2.32 42.53
C GLU A 8 -12.51 -3.52 41.70
N SER A 9 -11.28 -3.97 41.88
CA SER A 9 -10.69 -4.99 41.02
C SER A 9 -11.05 -6.41 41.47
N VAL A 10 -11.51 -7.28 40.57
CA VAL A 10 -11.57 -8.72 40.82
C VAL A 10 -10.42 -9.41 40.07
N LYS A 11 -9.37 -9.76 40.82
CA LYS A 11 -8.37 -10.73 40.37
C LYS A 11 -8.91 -12.13 40.65
N VAL A 12 -9.01 -12.99 39.64
CA VAL A 12 -9.20 -14.44 39.86
C VAL A 12 -7.84 -15.10 39.82
N ALA A 13 -7.51 -15.85 40.88
CA ALA A 13 -6.20 -16.46 41.09
C ALA A 13 -6.13 -17.90 40.54
N MET A 14 -4.90 -18.37 40.34
CA MET A 14 -4.52 -19.68 39.79
C MET A 14 -4.98 -20.86 40.65
N LYS A 15 -5.20 -22.03 40.02
CA LYS A 15 -4.80 -23.35 40.57
C LYS A 15 -4.36 -24.30 39.43
N PRO A 16 -3.16 -24.91 39.49
CA PRO A 16 -2.72 -25.92 38.54
C PRO A 16 -2.89 -27.37 39.05
N SER A 17 -3.15 -28.29 38.10
CA SER A 17 -2.88 -29.74 38.14
C SER A 17 -3.48 -30.63 39.26
N PRO A 18 -3.65 -31.92 38.93
CA PRO A 18 -2.85 -32.92 39.64
C PRO A 18 -2.10 -33.87 38.68
N ARG A 19 -0.83 -34.15 39.00
CA ARG A 19 -0.15 -35.36 38.51
C ARG A 19 -0.70 -36.55 39.28
N ILE A 20 -1.02 -37.65 38.59
CA ILE A 20 -1.06 -38.97 39.23
C ILE A 20 0.15 -39.77 38.74
N SER A 21 1.01 -40.10 39.70
CA SER A 21 2.12 -41.03 39.54
C SER A 21 1.64 -42.45 39.84
N LYS A 22 2.10 -43.44 39.08
CA LYS A 22 2.30 -44.80 39.58
C LYS A 22 3.46 -45.47 38.83
N ARG A 23 4.21 -46.28 39.56
CA ARG A 23 5.51 -46.86 39.21
C ARG A 23 5.38 -48.37 38.93
N HIS A 24 6.33 -48.87 38.13
CA HIS A 24 6.86 -50.25 38.07
C HIS A 24 5.91 -51.45 38.08
N GLN A 25 6.09 -52.31 37.08
CA GLN A 25 6.60 -53.65 37.33
C GLN A 25 7.56 -54.04 36.19
N ASP A 26 8.70 -54.63 36.57
CA ASP A 26 9.70 -55.23 35.68
C ASP A 26 9.54 -56.76 35.71
N ASP A 27 9.69 -57.44 34.57
CA ASP A 27 10.43 -58.72 34.44
C ASP A 27 10.59 -59.09 32.94
N PRO A 28 11.48 -60.04 32.55
CA PRO A 28 12.27 -59.88 31.33
C PRO A 28 12.08 -61.02 30.30
N GLY A 29 12.56 -60.78 29.07
CA GLY A 29 12.66 -61.81 28.05
C GLY A 29 12.84 -61.23 26.64
N GLY A 30 14.08 -61.14 26.17
CA GLY A 30 14.37 -60.97 24.74
C GLY A 30 14.59 -62.33 24.05
N PRO A 31 15.15 -62.35 22.83
CA PRO A 31 15.27 -61.26 21.87
C PRO A 31 14.68 -61.63 20.49
N THR A 32 14.12 -60.66 19.76
CA THR A 32 13.87 -60.82 18.32
C THR A 32 14.26 -59.57 17.53
N SER A 33 15.13 -59.79 16.55
CA SER A 33 15.52 -58.78 15.57
C SER A 33 14.31 -58.33 14.75
N SER A 34 14.05 -57.02 14.75
CA SER A 34 13.26 -56.35 13.72
C SER A 34 13.92 -55.01 13.41
N ALA A 35 14.51 -54.91 12.22
CA ALA A 35 15.12 -53.70 11.73
C ALA A 35 14.04 -52.67 11.38
N ASN A 36 13.60 -51.91 12.38
CA ASN A 36 12.78 -50.73 12.14
C ASN A 36 13.68 -49.60 11.64
N THR A 37 13.80 -49.51 10.31
CA THR A 37 14.22 -48.27 9.63
C THR A 37 13.15 -47.21 9.85
N SER A 38 13.16 -46.61 11.04
CA SER A 38 12.39 -45.42 11.35
C SER A 38 12.94 -44.29 10.49
N ALA A 39 12.35 -44.11 9.31
CA ALA A 39 12.58 -42.93 8.51
C ALA A 39 12.17 -41.72 9.33
N GLU A 40 13.15 -40.99 9.87
CA GLU A 40 12.90 -39.66 10.39
C GLU A 40 12.22 -38.87 9.29
N VAL A 41 11.00 -38.40 9.57
CA VAL A 41 10.35 -37.38 8.75
C VAL A 41 11.11 -36.09 9.03
N VAL A 42 12.28 -35.95 8.39
CA VAL A 42 13.10 -34.75 8.43
C VAL A 42 12.23 -33.64 7.87
N SER A 43 11.74 -32.78 8.76
CA SER A 43 11.03 -31.57 8.39
C SER A 43 12.04 -30.62 7.76
N THR A 44 12.29 -30.79 6.46
CA THR A 44 13.17 -29.99 5.61
C THR A 44 12.58 -28.61 5.39
N LYS A 45 12.41 -27.83 6.47
CA LYS A 45 12.07 -26.42 6.40
C LYS A 45 13.13 -25.72 5.56
N SER A 46 12.73 -25.19 4.42
CA SER A 46 13.64 -24.62 3.43
C SER A 46 14.50 -23.52 4.06
N THR A 47 15.79 -23.56 3.73
CA THR A 47 16.77 -22.58 4.21
C THR A 47 16.36 -21.17 3.78
N PRO A 48 16.78 -20.11 4.50
CA PRO A 48 16.53 -18.73 4.06
C PRO A 48 16.98 -18.46 2.61
N TYR A 49 18.06 -19.10 2.16
CA TYR A 49 18.55 -19.02 0.79
C TYR A 49 17.58 -19.63 -0.23
N GLN A 50 17.09 -20.85 0.02
CA GLN A 50 16.11 -21.51 -0.86
C GLN A 50 14.80 -20.72 -0.94
N ARG A 51 14.29 -20.23 0.21
CA ARG A 51 13.12 -19.34 0.23
C ARG A 51 13.34 -18.03 -0.52
N MET A 52 14.57 -17.49 -0.52
CA MET A 52 14.89 -16.32 -1.34
C MET A 52 14.90 -16.66 -2.85
N LEU A 53 15.46 -17.81 -3.26
CA LEU A 53 15.39 -18.25 -4.66
C LEU A 53 13.95 -18.44 -5.14
N GLU A 54 13.10 -19.08 -4.33
CA GLU A 54 11.67 -19.24 -4.58
C GLU A 54 10.96 -17.88 -4.74
N LEU A 55 11.22 -16.92 -3.84
CA LEU A 55 10.67 -15.56 -3.90
C LEU A 55 11.17 -14.77 -5.11
N LEU A 56 12.43 -14.92 -5.52
CA LEU A 56 12.98 -14.26 -6.70
C LEU A 56 12.40 -14.86 -7.99
N GLY A 57 12.22 -16.19 -8.05
CA GLY A 57 11.52 -16.85 -9.15
C GLY A 57 10.07 -16.41 -9.28
N ALA A 58 9.33 -16.34 -8.17
CA ALA A 58 7.95 -15.84 -8.16
C ALA A 58 7.84 -14.40 -8.67
N ARG A 59 8.75 -13.51 -8.23
CA ARG A 59 8.80 -12.11 -8.71
C ARG A 59 9.14 -11.98 -10.19
N ALA A 60 9.98 -12.86 -10.73
CA ALA A 60 10.27 -12.88 -12.16
C ALA A 60 9.02 -13.24 -12.97
N VAL A 61 8.25 -14.24 -12.51
CA VAL A 61 6.96 -14.61 -13.12
C VAL A 61 5.97 -13.44 -13.03
N GLU A 62 5.80 -12.80 -11.87
CA GLU A 62 4.92 -11.63 -11.73
C GLU A 62 5.30 -10.45 -12.64
N ALA A 63 6.60 -10.25 -12.91
CA ALA A 63 7.07 -9.23 -13.84
C ALA A 63 6.65 -9.51 -15.30
N GLU A 64 6.58 -10.78 -15.70
CA GLU A 64 6.15 -11.19 -17.04
C GLU A 64 4.64 -11.08 -17.28
N GLN A 65 3.79 -11.12 -16.23
CA GLN A 65 2.34 -10.92 -16.39
C GLN A 65 1.95 -9.47 -16.76
N GLY A 66 2.85 -8.50 -16.55
CA GLY A 66 2.61 -7.09 -16.83
C GLY A 66 1.66 -6.41 -15.83
N ALA A 67 1.85 -5.10 -15.61
CA ALA A 67 0.91 -4.30 -14.85
C ALA A 67 -0.26 -3.88 -15.74
N THR A 68 -1.50 -3.94 -15.23
CA THR A 68 -2.65 -3.35 -15.92
C THR A 68 -2.54 -1.83 -15.83
N VAL A 69 -2.47 -1.15 -16.97
CA VAL A 69 -2.48 0.32 -17.01
C VAL A 69 -3.89 0.81 -16.74
N VAL A 70 -4.01 1.78 -15.84
CA VAL A 70 -5.25 2.50 -15.54
C VAL A 70 -4.98 3.98 -15.72
N ASP A 71 -5.69 4.61 -16.65
CA ASP A 71 -5.44 5.98 -17.12
C ASP A 71 -6.63 6.93 -16.94
N SER A 72 -7.68 6.48 -16.26
CA SER A 72 -8.86 7.26 -15.87
C SER A 72 -9.24 7.04 -14.41
N VAL A 73 -9.79 8.07 -13.78
CA VAL A 73 -10.24 8.04 -12.38
C VAL A 73 -11.46 7.13 -12.22
N GLU A 74 -12.35 7.08 -13.21
CA GLU A 74 -13.51 6.17 -13.20
C GLU A 74 -13.07 4.71 -13.31
N GLY A 75 -12.19 4.37 -14.25
CA GLY A 75 -11.64 3.02 -14.38
C GLY A 75 -10.90 2.56 -13.12
N LEU A 76 -10.19 3.47 -12.45
CA LEU A 76 -9.59 3.20 -11.15
C LEU A 76 -10.65 2.92 -10.07
N ARG A 77 -11.73 3.70 -10.04
CA ARG A 77 -12.84 3.52 -9.09
C ARG A 77 -13.51 2.16 -9.27
N GLU A 78 -13.81 1.76 -10.51
CA GLU A 78 -14.37 0.44 -10.83
C GLU A 78 -13.48 -0.71 -10.35
N VAL A 79 -12.16 -0.61 -10.59
CA VAL A 79 -11.19 -1.62 -10.14
C VAL A 79 -11.17 -1.71 -8.61
N LEU A 80 -11.25 -0.58 -7.90
CA LEU A 80 -11.26 -0.55 -6.42
C LEU A 80 -12.60 -1.03 -5.81
N GLN A 81 -13.70 -0.93 -6.54
CA GLN A 81 -14.99 -1.50 -6.13
C GLN A 81 -15.05 -3.02 -6.33
N ARG A 82 -14.25 -3.57 -7.28
CA ARG A 82 -14.19 -5.00 -7.58
C ARG A 82 -13.44 -5.78 -6.49
N LYS A 83 -14.20 -6.41 -5.58
CA LYS A 83 -13.65 -7.26 -4.51
C LYS A 83 -12.77 -8.39 -5.08
N GLY A 84 -11.58 -8.56 -4.51
CA GLY A 84 -10.70 -9.70 -4.79
C GLY A 84 -9.69 -9.52 -5.93
N SER A 85 -9.58 -8.33 -6.53
CA SER A 85 -8.51 -8.04 -7.49
C SER A 85 -7.15 -7.99 -6.78
N THR A 86 -6.22 -8.88 -7.18
CA THR A 86 -4.80 -8.84 -6.78
C THR A 86 -3.91 -8.27 -7.90
N THR A 87 -4.50 -7.78 -8.99
CA THR A 87 -3.76 -7.28 -10.15
C THR A 87 -2.93 -6.06 -9.80
N LYS A 88 -1.63 -6.09 -10.11
CA LYS A 88 -0.76 -4.91 -10.03
C LYS A 88 -1.20 -3.88 -11.06
N LEU A 89 -1.54 -2.67 -10.63
CA LEU A 89 -1.93 -1.58 -11.51
C LEU A 89 -0.76 -0.62 -11.71
N LEU A 90 -0.56 -0.16 -12.94
CA LEU A 90 0.22 1.02 -13.26
C LEU A 90 -0.78 2.18 -13.42
N LEU A 91 -0.68 3.23 -12.62
CA LEU A 91 -1.57 4.39 -12.78
C LEU A 91 -0.87 5.42 -13.68
N ARG A 92 -1.47 5.78 -14.81
CA ARG A 92 -0.94 6.77 -15.75
C ARG A 92 -1.88 7.96 -15.78
N MET A 93 -1.55 9.08 -15.15
CA MET A 93 -2.50 10.17 -14.95
C MET A 93 -1.90 11.55 -15.25
N LYS A 94 -2.73 12.51 -15.64
CA LYS A 94 -2.30 13.90 -15.89
C LYS A 94 -2.32 14.69 -14.59
N LEU A 95 -1.18 15.25 -14.19
CA LEU A 95 -1.09 16.11 -13.01
C LEU A 95 -1.78 17.46 -13.30
N LEU A 96 -2.70 17.88 -12.43
CA LEU A 96 -3.30 19.21 -12.49
C LEU A 96 -2.56 20.20 -11.59
N TRP A 97 -2.47 19.93 -10.29
CA TRP A 97 -1.71 20.77 -9.36
C TRP A 97 -1.19 19.98 -8.16
N ILE A 98 -0.27 20.63 -7.45
CA ILE A 98 0.26 20.18 -6.16
C ILE A 98 -0.21 21.19 -5.09
N SER A 99 -0.57 20.71 -3.90
CA SER A 99 -0.87 21.56 -2.75
C SER A 99 -0.14 21.08 -1.49
N ASP A 100 0.38 22.01 -0.70
CA ASP A 100 1.02 21.75 0.59
C ASP A 100 -0.01 21.55 1.70
N HIS A 101 0.27 20.63 2.61
CA HIS A 101 -0.52 20.36 3.81
C HIS A 101 0.39 20.13 5.01
N ALA A 102 -0.08 20.54 6.19
CA ALA A 102 0.58 20.25 7.46
C ALA A 102 -0.32 19.37 8.34
N TYR A 103 0.24 18.30 8.90
CA TYR A 103 -0.41 17.45 9.89
C TYR A 103 0.40 17.44 11.18
N GLY A 104 0.11 18.40 12.07
CA GLY A 104 0.95 18.69 13.22
C GLY A 104 2.32 19.19 12.77
N GLN A 105 3.38 18.46 13.14
CA GLN A 105 4.76 18.75 12.74
C GLN A 105 5.14 18.19 11.35
N TRP A 106 4.29 17.36 10.73
CA TRP A 106 4.61 16.69 9.46
C TRP A 106 4.14 17.52 8.27
N LYS A 107 5.03 17.76 7.31
CA LYS A 107 4.70 18.31 5.99
C LYS A 107 4.41 17.18 5.00
N LEU A 108 3.37 17.36 4.19
CA LEU A 108 3.07 16.49 3.05
C LEU A 108 2.56 17.35 1.89
N ILE A 109 2.83 16.92 0.67
CA ILE A 109 2.15 17.43 -0.51
C ILE A 109 1.02 16.47 -0.91
N ARG A 110 -0.04 17.05 -1.48
CA ARG A 110 -1.05 16.31 -2.22
C ARG A 110 -0.96 16.71 -3.69
N MET A 111 -0.71 15.72 -4.53
CA MET A 111 -0.77 15.85 -5.98
C MET A 111 -2.18 15.47 -6.45
N HIS A 112 -2.77 16.27 -7.33
CA HIS A 112 -4.14 16.13 -7.81
C HIS A 112 -4.12 15.78 -9.29
N PHE A 113 -4.70 14.64 -9.63
CA PHE A 113 -4.61 14.03 -10.96
C PHE A 113 -5.97 13.84 -11.60
N VAL A 114 -6.02 14.04 -12.91
CA VAL A 114 -7.15 13.69 -13.79
C VAL A 114 -6.70 12.64 -14.81
N ASP A 115 -7.67 12.09 -15.54
CA ASP A 115 -7.47 11.17 -16.67
C ASP A 115 -6.33 11.64 -17.60
N ALA A 116 -5.41 10.74 -17.96
CA ALA A 116 -4.22 11.10 -18.73
C ALA A 116 -4.55 11.75 -20.07
N GLN A 117 -5.63 11.30 -20.72
CA GLN A 117 -6.05 11.72 -22.05
C GLN A 117 -7.17 12.77 -22.03
N ALA A 118 -7.43 13.44 -20.89
CA ALA A 118 -8.39 14.54 -20.81
C ALA A 118 -8.11 15.58 -21.93
N PRO A 119 -9.05 15.87 -22.84
CA PRO A 119 -8.80 16.71 -24.01
C PRO A 119 -8.72 18.21 -23.70
N GLU A 120 -9.18 18.64 -22.52
CA GLU A 120 -9.19 20.02 -22.06
C GLU A 120 -7.77 20.57 -21.84
N THR A 121 -7.63 21.89 -21.95
CA THR A 121 -6.37 22.56 -21.62
C THR A 121 -6.12 22.55 -20.12
N LEU A 122 -4.86 22.65 -19.71
CA LEU A 122 -4.50 22.72 -18.30
C LEU A 122 -5.17 23.91 -17.60
N ASP A 123 -5.20 25.08 -18.26
CA ASP A 123 -5.78 26.30 -17.68
C ASP A 123 -7.30 26.17 -17.50
N ASP A 124 -8.01 25.57 -18.46
CA ASP A 124 -9.45 25.29 -18.33
C ASP A 124 -9.71 24.35 -17.15
N MET A 125 -8.97 23.23 -17.05
CA MET A 125 -9.11 22.28 -15.94
C MET A 125 -8.78 22.92 -14.58
N LEU A 126 -7.76 23.78 -14.50
CA LEU A 126 -7.43 24.51 -13.28
C LEU A 126 -8.50 25.54 -12.90
N SER A 127 -9.13 26.19 -13.89
CA SER A 127 -10.22 27.14 -13.66
C SER A 127 -11.46 26.47 -13.04
N VAL A 128 -11.72 25.19 -13.39
CA VAL A 128 -12.82 24.41 -12.83
C VAL A 128 -12.43 23.80 -11.48
N PHE A 129 -11.38 22.98 -11.45
CA PHE A 129 -11.04 22.15 -10.29
C PHE A 129 -10.29 22.90 -9.19
N LYS A 130 -9.28 23.73 -9.53
CA LYS A 130 -8.41 24.35 -8.52
C LYS A 130 -9.03 25.60 -7.92
N VAL A 131 -9.63 26.48 -8.73
CA VAL A 131 -10.26 27.72 -8.24
C VAL A 131 -11.44 27.42 -7.30
N SER A 132 -12.22 26.38 -7.62
CA SER A 132 -13.41 25.99 -6.84
C SER A 132 -13.12 24.99 -5.71
N TYR A 133 -11.86 24.60 -5.50
CA TYR A 133 -11.47 23.46 -4.68
C TYR A 133 -11.96 23.55 -3.22
N GLU A 134 -11.66 24.66 -2.53
CA GLU A 134 -11.96 24.79 -1.10
C GLU A 134 -13.46 24.72 -0.78
N ALA A 135 -14.30 25.26 -1.67
CA ALA A 135 -15.76 25.26 -1.49
C ALA A 135 -16.41 23.91 -1.84
N ASN A 136 -15.84 23.14 -2.77
CA ASN A 136 -16.45 21.93 -3.35
C ASN A 136 -15.56 20.69 -3.17
N ARG A 137 -14.72 20.69 -2.13
CA ARG A 137 -13.62 19.74 -1.97
C ARG A 137 -14.04 18.28 -2.05
N GLN A 138 -15.19 17.91 -1.47
CA GLN A 138 -15.64 16.52 -1.46
C GLN A 138 -15.99 16.00 -2.86
N ASP A 139 -16.66 16.83 -3.67
CA ASP A 139 -17.08 16.50 -5.03
C ASP A 139 -15.87 16.49 -5.97
N ILE A 140 -14.97 17.47 -5.85
CA ILE A 140 -13.73 17.54 -6.64
C ILE A 140 -12.77 16.39 -6.31
N ASP A 141 -12.52 16.10 -5.02
CA ASP A 141 -11.73 14.92 -4.60
C ASP A 141 -12.39 13.58 -5.05
N SER A 142 -13.67 13.57 -5.48
CA SER A 142 -14.33 12.37 -6.01
C SER A 142 -14.07 12.16 -7.51
N LEU A 143 -13.82 13.24 -8.26
CA LEU A 143 -13.56 13.25 -9.70
C LEU A 143 -12.06 13.13 -10.02
N LEU A 144 -11.19 13.22 -9.02
CA LEU A 144 -9.74 13.20 -9.17
C LEU A 144 -9.11 11.99 -8.45
N LEU A 145 -7.92 11.59 -8.90
CA LEU A 145 -7.00 10.80 -8.08
C LEU A 145 -6.15 11.75 -7.24
N THR A 146 -6.06 11.51 -5.93
CA THR A 146 -5.16 12.26 -5.05
C THR A 146 -4.05 11.38 -4.47
N ALA A 147 -2.80 11.78 -4.72
CA ALA A 147 -1.62 11.11 -4.19
C ALA A 147 -0.98 11.95 -3.07
N THR A 148 -0.73 11.32 -1.93
CA THR A 148 0.02 11.93 -0.82
C THR A 148 1.49 11.53 -0.88
N LEU A 149 2.39 12.52 -0.83
CA LEU A 149 3.83 12.34 -0.64
C LEU A 149 4.27 13.09 0.61
N TRP A 150 5.12 12.46 1.43
CA TRP A 150 5.59 13.01 2.72
C TRP A 150 6.97 13.64 2.60
N ASN A 151 7.23 14.69 3.40
CA ASN A 151 8.53 15.37 3.49
C ASN A 151 9.03 15.98 2.16
N LEU A 152 8.10 16.42 1.30
CA LEU A 152 8.36 17.29 0.15
C LEU A 152 7.60 18.61 0.33
N GLU A 153 7.99 19.62 -0.43
CA GLU A 153 7.33 20.93 -0.56
C GLU A 153 6.92 21.10 -2.03
N SER A 154 5.81 21.80 -2.31
CA SER A 154 5.19 21.83 -3.64
C SER A 154 5.98 22.57 -4.72
N ASP A 155 6.99 23.36 -4.32
CA ASP A 155 7.90 24.13 -5.17
C ASP A 155 9.21 23.39 -5.52
N SER A 156 9.36 22.13 -5.09
CA SER A 156 10.55 21.33 -5.40
C SER A 156 10.71 21.07 -6.90
N GLU A 157 11.85 21.47 -7.46
CA GLU A 157 12.26 21.21 -8.87
C GLU A 157 12.29 19.71 -9.24
N LEU A 158 12.28 18.82 -8.25
CA LEU A 158 12.24 17.37 -8.46
C LEU A 158 10.84 16.86 -8.80
N LEU A 159 9.79 17.68 -8.67
CA LEU A 159 8.41 17.31 -8.95
C LEU A 159 8.05 17.50 -10.43
N PRO A 160 7.14 16.67 -10.98
CA PRO A 160 6.58 16.93 -12.31
C PRO A 160 5.78 18.24 -12.32
N SER A 161 5.89 18.97 -13.43
CA SER A 161 5.08 20.17 -13.66
C SER A 161 3.59 19.84 -13.82
N PRO A 162 2.69 20.77 -13.44
CA PRO A 162 1.31 20.78 -13.92
C PRO A 162 1.20 20.53 -15.44
N GLY A 163 0.24 19.69 -15.84
CA GLY A 163 0.01 19.25 -17.22
C GLY A 163 0.78 17.99 -17.63
N THR A 164 1.83 17.60 -16.92
CA THR A 164 2.62 16.40 -17.23
C THR A 164 1.84 15.11 -16.94
N ILE A 165 1.97 14.11 -17.83
CA ILE A 165 1.50 12.74 -17.58
C ILE A 165 2.54 12.02 -16.70
N VAL A 166 2.08 11.47 -15.58
CA VAL A 166 2.88 10.78 -14.58
C VAL A 166 2.43 9.33 -14.45
N ASP A 167 3.38 8.41 -14.57
CA ASP A 167 3.21 6.99 -14.27
C ASP A 167 3.56 6.72 -12.80
N ILE A 168 2.66 6.08 -12.07
CA ILE A 168 2.81 5.69 -10.66
C ILE A 168 2.92 4.17 -10.58
N ASN A 169 4.15 3.67 -10.48
CA ASN A 169 4.48 2.24 -10.56
C ASN A 169 4.26 1.50 -9.24
N GLU A 170 4.36 2.22 -8.12
CA GLU A 170 4.17 1.69 -6.79
C GLU A 170 3.50 2.72 -5.87
N TYR A 171 2.70 2.20 -4.94
CA TYR A 171 1.95 2.99 -4.00
C TYR A 171 1.53 2.12 -2.81
N SER A 172 1.06 2.77 -1.76
CA SER A 172 0.49 2.18 -0.56
C SER A 172 -0.84 2.86 -0.25
N ASN A 173 -1.70 2.19 0.52
CA ASN A 173 -3.01 2.71 0.93
C ASN A 173 -3.93 3.15 -0.23
N LEU A 174 -3.75 2.64 -1.46
CA LEU A 174 -4.66 2.88 -2.57
C LEU A 174 -6.06 2.35 -2.20
N ARG A 175 -7.04 3.24 -2.13
CA ARG A 175 -8.42 2.92 -1.70
C ARG A 175 -9.40 4.01 -2.11
N LEU A 176 -10.69 3.69 -1.97
CA LEU A 176 -11.77 4.67 -1.99
C LEU A 176 -11.98 5.24 -0.58
N TYR A 177 -11.68 6.52 -0.40
CA TYR A 177 -12.04 7.27 0.80
C TYR A 177 -13.48 7.79 0.69
N ASN A 178 -14.24 7.70 1.77
CA ASN A 178 -15.70 7.95 1.81
C ASN A 178 -16.50 7.20 0.71
N GLY A 179 -15.97 6.11 0.16
CA GLY A 179 -16.60 5.30 -0.88
C GLY A 179 -16.49 5.83 -2.32
N THR A 180 -16.00 7.07 -2.53
CA THR A 180 -15.97 7.72 -3.86
C THR A 180 -14.59 8.23 -4.28
N GLN A 181 -13.77 8.69 -3.33
CA GLN A 181 -12.54 9.44 -3.61
C GLN A 181 -11.34 8.49 -3.78
N CYS A 182 -10.72 8.49 -4.96
CA CYS A 182 -9.51 7.71 -5.21
C CYS A 182 -8.31 8.37 -4.50
N GLN A 183 -7.79 7.70 -3.46
CA GLN A 183 -6.65 8.19 -2.67
C GLN A 183 -5.55 7.15 -2.58
N LEU A 184 -4.28 7.59 -2.66
CA LEU A 184 -3.10 6.75 -2.43
C LEU A 184 -1.97 7.50 -1.71
N THR A 185 -0.98 6.76 -1.23
CA THR A 185 0.30 7.28 -0.72
C THR A 185 1.44 6.71 -1.54
N THR A 186 2.32 7.55 -2.08
CA THR A 186 3.46 7.14 -2.91
C THR A 186 4.73 7.90 -2.50
N ARG A 187 5.82 7.70 -3.23
CA ARG A 187 7.12 8.35 -3.03
C ARG A 187 7.61 8.87 -4.37
N LEU A 188 8.45 9.91 -4.34
CA LEU A 188 9.04 10.47 -5.55
C LEU A 188 9.74 9.42 -6.43
N SER A 189 10.44 8.47 -5.82
CA SER A 189 11.13 7.37 -6.53
C SER A 189 10.21 6.30 -7.14
N GLN A 190 8.90 6.40 -6.93
CA GLN A 190 7.87 5.50 -7.47
C GLN A 190 7.07 6.16 -8.61
N LEU A 191 7.34 7.44 -8.85
CA LEU A 191 6.81 8.24 -9.95
C LEU A 191 7.82 8.25 -11.11
N SER A 192 7.33 8.19 -12.34
CA SER A 192 8.11 8.42 -13.56
C SER A 192 7.31 9.27 -14.55
N TRP A 193 7.98 10.21 -15.20
CA TRP A 193 7.38 11.10 -16.19
C TRP A 193 8.44 11.57 -17.19
N GLU A 194 8.01 11.97 -18.37
CA GLU A 194 8.89 12.62 -19.33
C GLU A 194 9.10 14.08 -18.89
N GLN A 195 10.34 14.45 -18.60
CA GLN A 195 10.71 15.85 -18.48
C GLN A 195 10.66 16.47 -19.89
N ALA A 196 9.89 17.54 -20.04
CA ALA A 196 9.97 18.36 -21.24
C ALA A 196 11.38 18.95 -21.31
N ASN A 197 12.18 18.49 -22.28
CA ASN A 197 13.50 19.08 -22.55
C ASN A 197 13.30 20.56 -22.89
N VAL A 198 13.62 21.43 -21.94
CA VAL A 198 13.75 22.86 -22.21
C VAL A 198 15.02 23.03 -23.02
N GLU A 199 14.89 22.99 -24.35
CA GLU A 199 15.95 23.44 -25.25
C GLU A 199 16.23 24.92 -24.95
N VAL A 200 17.26 25.17 -24.15
CA VAL A 200 17.80 26.51 -23.93
C VAL A 200 18.46 26.97 -25.24
N GLN A 201 17.67 27.57 -26.12
CA GLN A 201 18.19 28.31 -27.26
C GLN A 201 18.95 29.54 -26.75
N LEU A 202 20.24 29.36 -26.52
CA LEU A 202 21.22 30.44 -26.45
C LEU A 202 21.19 31.19 -27.78
N LYS A 203 20.72 32.44 -27.74
CA LYS A 203 20.90 33.45 -28.78
C LYS A 203 22.24 34.16 -28.63
#